data_AF-A0A852FB91-F1
#
_entry.id   AF-A0A852FB91-F1
#
_cell.length_a   1.000
_cell.length_b   1.000
_cell.length_c   1.000
_cell.angle_alpha   90.00
_cell.angle_beta   90.00
_cell.angle_gamma   90.00
#
_symmetry.space_group_name_H-M   'P 1'
#
loop_
_entity.id
_entity.type
_entity.pdbx_description
1 polymer ?
#
loop_
_entity_poly.entity_id
_entity_poly.type
_entity_poly.pdbx_seq_one_letter_code
_entity_poly.pdbx_strand_id
1 'polypeptide(L)'
;QNGELKLADFGLARAFGIPVRCYSAEVVTLWYRPPDVLFGAKLYSTSIDMWSAGCIFAELANAGRPLFPGNDVDDQLKRIFRYPWEWGTPEQWPAMAKLPDYKPYPMYPATTSLVNVVPKLNATGRDLLQ
;
A
#
# COMPACT_ATOMS: atom_id res chain seq x y z
N GLN A 1 -6.74 27.45 -14.19
CA GLN A 1 -7.30 26.28 -13.49
C GLN A 1 -7.00 26.46 -12.01
N ASN A 2 -8.00 26.37 -11.13
CA ASN A 2 -7.90 26.81 -9.73
C ASN A 2 -7.12 25.86 -8.79
N GLY A 3 -6.50 24.79 -9.30
CA GLY A 3 -5.72 23.85 -8.49
C GLY A 3 -6.52 23.08 -7.42
N GLU A 4 -7.85 23.00 -7.56
CA GLU A 4 -8.71 22.28 -6.62
C GLU A 4 -8.62 20.77 -6.80
N LEU A 5 -8.30 20.04 -5.73
CA LEU A 5 -8.34 18.58 -5.68
C LEU A 5 -9.61 18.14 -4.94
N LYS A 6 -10.40 17.26 -5.57
CA LYS A 6 -11.63 16.67 -5.00
C LYS A 6 -11.59 15.16 -5.21
N LEU A 7 -11.99 14.40 -4.20
CA LEU A 7 -12.18 12.96 -4.32
C LEU A 7 -13.50 12.66 -5.05
N ALA A 8 -13.51 11.59 -5.83
CA ALA A 8 -14.67 11.12 -6.58
C ALA A 8 -14.82 9.60 -6.45
N ASP A 9 -15.87 9.04 -7.04
CA ASP A 9 -16.12 7.59 -7.16
C ASP A 9 -16.15 6.82 -5.82
N PHE A 10 -17.03 7.27 -4.93
CA PHE A 10 -17.35 6.59 -3.66
C PHE A 10 -18.15 5.28 -3.82
N GLY A 11 -18.20 4.69 -5.03
CA GLY A 11 -18.97 3.47 -5.33
C GLY A 11 -18.50 2.23 -4.57
N LEU A 12 -17.26 2.25 -4.06
CA LEU A 12 -16.68 1.22 -3.20
C LEU A 12 -16.52 1.67 -1.74
N ALA A 13 -16.91 2.91 -1.41
CA ALA A 13 -16.81 3.46 -0.06
C ALA A 13 -17.81 2.75 0.87
N ARG A 14 -17.47 2.71 2.18
CA ARG A 14 -18.29 2.02 3.19
C ARG A 14 -18.44 2.88 4.43
N ALA A 15 -19.62 2.82 5.04
CA ALA A 15 -19.88 3.45 6.33
C ALA A 15 -19.31 2.60 7.48
N PHE A 16 -18.66 3.24 8.45
CA PHE A 16 -18.17 2.59 9.66
C PHE A 16 -19.34 2.25 10.61
N GLY A 17 -19.24 1.13 11.33
CA GLY A 17 -20.17 0.79 12.42
C GLY A 17 -21.35 -0.12 12.06
N ILE A 18 -21.52 -0.50 10.80
CA ILE A 18 -22.47 -1.54 10.40
C ILE A 18 -21.71 -2.89 10.36
N PRO A 19 -22.18 -3.95 11.04
CA PRO A 19 -21.49 -5.23 11.02
C PRO A 19 -21.54 -5.85 9.61
N VAL A 20 -20.43 -5.80 8.89
CA VAL A 20 -20.28 -6.46 7.59
C VAL A 20 -19.52 -7.76 7.80
N ARG A 21 -20.11 -8.89 7.38
CA ARG A 21 -19.60 -10.24 7.70
C ARG A 21 -18.32 -10.64 6.96
N CYS A 22 -18.06 -10.09 5.78
CA CYS A 22 -16.86 -10.34 4.97
C CYS A 22 -16.71 -9.19 3.97
N TYR A 23 -15.53 -8.59 3.91
CA TYR A 23 -15.21 -7.62 2.86
C TYR A 23 -14.73 -8.34 1.59
N SER A 24 -15.17 -7.91 0.41
CA SER A 24 -14.62 -8.43 -0.86
C SER A 24 -13.14 -8.08 -0.96
N ALA A 25 -12.31 -8.99 -1.46
CA ALA A 25 -10.87 -8.76 -1.67
C ALA A 25 -10.59 -7.95 -2.96
N GLU A 26 -11.56 -7.82 -3.85
CA GLU A 26 -11.47 -7.06 -5.11
C GLU A 26 -11.87 -5.60 -4.92
N VAL A 27 -11.30 -4.94 -3.92
CA VAL A 27 -11.46 -3.48 -3.77
C VAL A 27 -10.15 -2.85 -4.23
N VAL A 28 -10.24 -1.78 -5.02
CA VAL A 28 -9.09 -0.99 -5.50
C VAL A 28 -8.29 -1.68 -6.63
N THR A 29 -7.76 -0.88 -7.56
CA THR A 29 -6.75 -1.32 -8.54
C THR A 29 -5.54 -1.90 -7.82
N LEU A 30 -4.99 -3.02 -8.32
CA LEU A 30 -3.93 -3.82 -7.67
C LEU A 30 -2.75 -2.98 -7.13
N TRP A 31 -2.35 -1.94 -7.86
CA TRP A 31 -1.17 -1.12 -7.54
C TRP A 31 -1.28 -0.32 -6.23
N TYR A 32 -2.50 -0.06 -5.77
CA TYR A 32 -2.80 0.70 -4.56
C TYR A 32 -3.32 -0.18 -3.43
N ARG A 33 -3.26 -1.51 -3.56
CA ARG A 33 -3.67 -2.43 -2.49
C ARG A 33 -2.57 -2.61 -1.44
N PRO A 34 -2.90 -2.52 -0.15
CA PRO A 34 -1.95 -2.75 0.93
C PRO A 34 -1.62 -4.25 1.12
N PRO A 35 -0.48 -4.56 1.76
CA PRO A 35 -0.01 -5.94 1.95
C PRO A 35 -0.99 -6.83 2.75
N ASP A 36 -1.71 -6.30 3.73
CA ASP A 36 -2.74 -7.05 4.48
C ASP A 36 -3.86 -7.53 3.57
N VAL A 37 -4.38 -6.65 2.70
CA VAL A 37 -5.42 -6.99 1.73
C VAL A 37 -4.90 -7.96 0.68
N LEU A 38 -3.65 -7.79 0.22
CA LEU A 38 -3.00 -8.73 -0.70
C LEU A 38 -2.80 -10.12 -0.08
N PHE A 39 -2.66 -10.20 1.25
CA PHE A 39 -2.66 -11.45 2.02
C PHE A 39 -4.05 -11.92 2.46
N GLY A 40 -5.13 -11.34 1.92
CA GLY A 40 -6.49 -11.83 2.12
C GLY A 40 -7.17 -11.33 3.40
N ALA A 41 -6.70 -10.23 4.00
CA ALA A 41 -7.37 -9.62 5.14
C ALA A 41 -8.83 -9.26 4.80
N LYS A 42 -9.77 -9.89 5.51
CA LYS A 42 -11.21 -9.64 5.34
C LYS A 42 -11.76 -8.53 6.21
N LEU A 43 -10.92 -7.99 7.10
CA LEU A 43 -11.24 -6.89 8.00
C LEU A 43 -10.12 -5.87 7.85
N TYR A 44 -10.44 -4.72 7.27
CA TYR A 44 -9.55 -3.59 7.11
C TYR A 44 -10.23 -2.32 7.62
N SER A 45 -9.41 -1.36 8.04
CA SER A 45 -9.86 -0.08 8.59
C SER A 45 -9.53 1.05 7.60
N THR A 46 -9.49 2.29 8.07
CA THR A 46 -8.98 3.45 7.31
C THR A 46 -7.52 3.30 6.87
N SER A 47 -6.79 2.30 7.37
CA SER A 47 -5.41 2.01 6.96
C SER A 47 -5.26 1.72 5.46
N ILE A 48 -6.28 1.16 4.81
CA ILE A 48 -6.29 0.91 3.36
C ILE A 48 -6.19 2.20 2.55
N ASP A 49 -6.86 3.25 3.02
CA ASP A 49 -6.87 4.57 2.37
C ASP A 49 -5.52 5.26 2.55
N MET A 50 -4.90 5.11 3.73
CA MET A 50 -3.57 5.67 4.02
C MET A 50 -2.49 5.05 3.13
N TRP A 51 -2.55 3.73 2.90
CA TRP A 51 -1.65 3.07 1.96
C TRP A 51 -1.82 3.59 0.53
N SER A 52 -3.07 3.67 0.08
CA SER A 52 -3.40 4.17 -1.27
C SER A 52 -2.93 5.61 -1.45
N ALA A 53 -3.12 6.46 -0.43
CA ALA A 53 -2.65 7.83 -0.41
C ALA A 53 -1.12 7.93 -0.48
N GLY A 54 -0.39 7.07 0.24
CA GLY A 54 1.08 6.99 0.15
C GLY A 54 1.57 6.62 -1.25
N CYS A 55 0.92 5.65 -1.89
CA CYS A 55 1.21 5.27 -3.28
C CYS A 55 0.97 6.44 -4.25
N ILE A 56 -0.15 7.15 -4.12
CA ILE A 56 -0.46 8.36 -4.92
C ILE A 56 0.55 9.47 -4.64
N PHE A 57 0.93 9.68 -3.38
CA PHE A 57 1.90 10.71 -3.01
C PHE A 57 3.27 10.46 -3.66
N ALA A 58 3.73 9.21 -3.66
CA ALA A 58 4.94 8.82 -4.36
C ALA A 58 4.83 9.00 -5.88
N GLU A 59 3.68 8.68 -6.46
CA GLU A 59 3.41 8.87 -7.88
C GLU A 59 3.45 10.36 -8.28
N LEU A 60 2.85 11.24 -7.48
CA LEU A 60 2.93 12.69 -7.66
C LEU A 60 4.38 13.19 -7.58
N ALA A 61 5.15 12.69 -6.62
CA ALA A 61 6.57 13.02 -6.46
C ALA A 61 7.46 12.44 -7.57
N ASN A 62 7.01 11.40 -8.28
CA ASN A 62 7.75 10.70 -9.33
C ASN A 62 7.14 10.91 -10.72
N ALA A 63 6.54 12.09 -10.98
CA ALA A 63 6.04 12.49 -12.29
C ALA A 63 5.00 11.53 -12.90
N GLY A 64 4.08 11.03 -12.08
CA GLY A 64 2.98 10.16 -12.53
C GLY A 64 3.38 8.69 -12.69
N ARG A 65 4.55 8.28 -12.20
CA ARG A 65 4.98 6.88 -12.25
C ARG A 65 4.47 6.12 -11.02
N PRO A 66 3.67 5.05 -11.20
CA PRO A 66 3.13 4.28 -10.07
C PRO A 66 4.27 3.66 -9.26
N LEU A 67 4.12 3.69 -7.94
CA LEU A 67 5.14 3.18 -7.02
C LEU A 67 5.31 1.66 -7.11
N PHE A 68 4.20 0.93 -7.24
CA PHE A 68 4.16 -0.53 -7.30
C PHE A 68 3.30 -1.02 -8.48
N PRO A 69 3.82 -1.04 -9.72
CA PRO A 69 3.08 -1.54 -10.87
C PRO A 69 3.19 -3.07 -10.98
N GLY A 70 2.52 -3.81 -10.10
CA GLY A 70 2.44 -5.26 -10.13
C GLY A 70 1.52 -5.80 -11.23
N ASN A 71 1.88 -6.94 -11.82
CA ASN A 71 1.06 -7.64 -12.81
C ASN A 71 0.01 -8.56 -12.18
N ASP A 72 0.32 -9.09 -11.00
CA ASP A 72 -0.55 -9.96 -10.19
C ASP A 72 -0.24 -9.75 -8.70
N VAL A 73 -0.98 -10.43 -7.82
CA VAL A 73 -0.82 -10.29 -6.36
C VAL A 73 0.60 -10.64 -5.89
N ASP A 74 1.22 -11.65 -6.49
CA ASP A 74 2.55 -12.09 -6.10
C ASP A 74 3.61 -11.08 -6.56
N ASP A 75 3.56 -10.59 -7.80
CA ASP A 75 4.43 -9.53 -8.29
C ASP A 75 4.25 -8.23 -7.51
N GLN A 76 3.01 -7.90 -7.13
CA GLN A 76 2.71 -6.73 -6.29
C GLN A 76 3.40 -6.83 -4.93
N LEU A 77 3.25 -7.96 -4.23
CA LEU A 77 3.90 -8.21 -2.94
C LEU A 77 5.43 -8.19 -3.07
N LYS A 78 6.00 -8.82 -4.11
CA LYS A 78 7.45 -8.78 -4.39
C LYS A 78 7.95 -7.36 -4.57
N ARG A 79 7.19 -6.49 -5.25
CA ARG A 79 7.56 -5.08 -5.45
C ARG A 79 7.49 -4.27 -4.17
N ILE A 80 6.46 -4.50 -3.35
CA ILE A 80 6.32 -3.88 -2.03
C ILE A 80 7.52 -4.25 -1.17
N PHE A 81 7.80 -5.55 -0.99
CA PHE A 81 8.85 -6.00 -0.07
C PHE A 81 10.29 -5.71 -0.54
N ARG A 82 10.53 -5.24 -1.77
CA ARG A 82 11.85 -4.76 -2.21
C ARG A 82 12.30 -3.48 -1.50
N TYR A 83 11.38 -2.78 -0.84
CA TYR A 83 11.66 -1.57 -0.08
C TYR A 83 11.93 -1.91 1.38
N PRO A 84 12.82 -1.14 2.05
CA PRO A 84 13.19 -1.39 3.44
C PRO A 84 12.11 -0.86 4.39
N TRP A 85 11.03 -1.60 4.54
CA TRP A 85 9.98 -1.27 5.51
C TRP A 85 10.39 -1.67 6.92
N GLU A 86 9.99 -0.85 7.91
CA GLU A 86 10.13 -1.18 9.33
C GLU A 86 9.16 -2.28 9.80
N TRP A 87 8.24 -2.72 8.94
CA TRP A 87 7.21 -3.73 9.22
C TRP A 87 7.29 -4.96 8.31
N GLY A 88 8.40 -5.10 7.57
CA GLY A 88 8.57 -6.14 6.54
C GLY A 88 8.78 -7.56 7.08
N THR A 89 9.03 -7.75 8.38
CA THR A 89 9.27 -9.07 8.96
C THR A 89 8.15 -9.54 9.90
N PRO A 90 7.94 -10.86 10.06
CA PRO A 90 6.96 -11.40 11.02
C PRO A 90 7.23 -10.99 12.48
N GLU A 91 8.47 -10.64 12.84
CA GLU A 91 8.78 -10.12 14.18
C GLU A 91 8.19 -8.71 14.38
N GLN A 92 8.21 -7.89 13.33
CA GLN A 92 7.71 -6.51 13.36
C GLN A 92 6.19 -6.45 13.19
N TRP A 93 5.63 -7.37 12.38
CA TRP A 93 4.19 -7.53 12.20
C TRP A 93 3.73 -8.98 12.41
N PRO A 94 3.59 -9.43 13.66
CA PRO A 94 3.25 -10.83 13.98
C PRO A 94 1.89 -11.28 13.46
N ALA A 95 0.96 -10.35 13.23
CA ALA A 95 -0.34 -10.64 12.67
C ALA A 95 -0.29 -10.99 11.18
N MET A 96 0.78 -10.62 10.45
CA MET A 96 0.96 -10.94 9.03
C MET A 96 0.93 -12.45 8.79
N ALA A 97 1.63 -13.22 9.64
CA ALA A 97 1.70 -14.68 9.53
C ALA A 97 0.37 -15.41 9.76
N LYS A 98 -0.66 -14.70 10.27
CA LYS A 98 -2.00 -15.24 10.53
C LYS A 98 -3.01 -14.91 9.42
N LEU A 99 -2.59 -14.18 8.39
CA LEU A 99 -3.48 -13.79 7.30
C LEU A 99 -3.78 -14.99 6.38
N PRO A 100 -5.00 -15.06 5.80
CA PRO A 100 -5.46 -16.26 5.08
C PRO A 100 -4.55 -16.72 3.94
N ASP A 101 -3.97 -15.76 3.20
CA ASP A 101 -3.16 -16.03 2.02
C ASP A 101 -1.67 -15.74 2.25
N TYR A 102 -1.23 -15.67 3.52
CA TYR A 102 0.16 -15.41 3.87
C TYR A 102 1.10 -16.47 3.30
N LYS A 103 2.20 -16.00 2.71
CA LYS A 103 3.31 -16.82 2.23
C LYS A 103 4.63 -16.17 2.65
N PRO A 104 5.64 -16.94 3.06
CA PRO A 104 6.96 -16.38 3.32
C PRO A 104 7.55 -15.78 2.04
N TYR A 105 7.84 -14.49 2.06
CA TYR A 105 8.58 -13.81 0.98
C TYR A 105 10.08 -13.77 1.33
N PRO A 106 10.98 -13.82 0.34
CA PRO A 106 12.40 -13.70 0.60
C PRO A 106 12.71 -12.33 1.22
N MET A 107 13.66 -12.30 2.16
CA MET A 107 14.19 -11.05 2.68
C MET A 107 14.91 -10.33 1.54
N TYR A 108 14.31 -9.24 1.06
CA TYR A 108 14.97 -8.39 0.09
C TYR A 108 16.01 -7.54 0.81
N PRO A 109 17.27 -7.50 0.34
CA PRO A 109 18.23 -6.57 0.89
C PRO A 109 17.70 -5.15 0.65
N ALA A 110 17.84 -4.29 1.64
CA ALA A 110 17.44 -2.87 1.66
C ALA A 110 18.19 -2.02 0.62
N THR A 111 18.06 -2.39 -0.65
CA THR A 111 18.85 -1.85 -1.76
C THR A 111 18.16 -0.66 -2.41
N THR A 112 16.84 -0.53 -2.22
CA THR A 112 16.05 0.54 -2.83
C THR A 112 15.79 1.65 -1.82
N SER A 113 16.58 2.73 -1.91
CA SER A 113 16.32 3.96 -1.14
C SER A 113 15.16 4.74 -1.75
N LEU A 114 14.22 5.20 -0.92
CA LEU A 114 13.15 6.11 -1.34
C LEU A 114 13.69 7.39 -2.00
N VAL A 115 14.92 7.81 -1.70
CA VAL A 115 15.57 8.97 -2.34
C VAL A 115 15.63 8.81 -3.87
N ASN A 116 15.87 7.60 -4.36
CA ASN A 116 15.98 7.33 -5.80
C ASN A 116 14.60 7.22 -6.46
N VAL A 117 13.57 6.88 -5.69
CA VAL A 117 12.22 6.63 -6.19
C VAL A 117 11.38 7.90 -6.21
N VAL A 118 11.56 8.77 -5.21
CA VAL A 118 10.87 10.05 -5.09
C VAL A 118 11.88 11.20 -4.97
N PRO A 119 12.67 11.47 -6.03
CA PRO A 119 13.77 12.44 -5.97
C PRO A 119 13.31 13.88 -5.72
N LYS A 120 12.02 14.18 -5.98
CA LYS A 120 11.43 15.51 -5.74
C LYS A 120 10.99 15.75 -4.29
N LEU A 121 10.94 14.70 -3.45
CA LEU A 121 10.61 14.86 -2.04
C LEU A 121 11.86 15.25 -1.25
N ASN A 122 11.69 16.14 -0.27
CA ASN A 122 12.72 16.44 0.72
C ASN A 122 12.72 15.37 1.83
N ALA A 123 13.58 15.53 2.85
CA ALA A 123 13.68 14.56 3.94
C ALA A 123 12.35 14.38 4.69
N THR A 124 11.68 15.48 5.04
CA THR A 124 10.36 15.46 5.71
C THR A 124 9.28 14.80 4.85
N GLY A 125 9.30 15.02 3.54
CA GLY A 125 8.34 14.40 2.63
C GLY A 125 8.56 12.89 2.48
N ARG A 126 9.81 12.43 2.54
CA ARG A 126 10.13 11.00 2.60
C ARG A 126 9.78 10.40 3.95
N ASP A 127 9.96 11.15 5.03
CA ASP A 127 9.56 10.75 6.38
C ASP A 127 8.04 10.55 6.50
N LEU A 128 7.24 11.40 5.84
CA LEU A 128 5.79 11.20 5.75
C LEU A 128 5.40 9.96 4.94
N LEU A 129 6.25 9.50 4.02
CA LEU A 129 5.97 8.36 3.14
C LEU A 129 6.31 7.00 3.78
N GLN A 130 7.12 6.98 4.84
CA GLN A 130 7.63 5.75 5.48
C GLN A 130 6.85 5.36 6.73
#